data_AF-X0W765-F1
#
_entry.id   AF-X0W765-F1
#
_cell.length_a   1.000
_cell.length_b   1.000
_cell.length_c   1.000
_cell.angle_alpha   90.00
_cell.angle_beta   90.00
_cell.angle_gamma   90.00
#
_symmetry.space_group_name_H-M   'P 1'
#
loop_
_entity.id
_entity.type
_entity.pdbx_description
1 polymer ?
#
loop_
_entity_poly.entity_id
_entity_poly.type
_entity_poly.pdbx_seq_one_letter_code
_entity_poly.pdbx_strand_id
1 'polypeptide(L)'
;MAGVSEVKTNKTNKTNRSNSVKKFLFDKSVPLLFIVICLAGVYFSKLPSLFIVNTLLKRITRNSFMVLSLVLPVIAGVGLNFGIVIGAMAGQFAIIAVTHFKVSGFPGFMLCILLTIPIAIVCGILTSMLLNKTKGQEMISSMIAGFFANGVYQFILLFLVGTLIPLKNKALVLSRGVGIRNNVDLS
;
A
#
# COMPACT_ATOMS: atom_id res chain seq x y z
N MET A 1 30.15 9.81 -69.96
CA MET A 1 29.08 10.37 -69.10
C MET A 1 29.55 10.26 -67.67
N ALA A 2 30.28 11.26 -67.16
CA ALA A 2 29.78 12.53 -66.64
C ALA A 2 29.18 12.39 -65.22
N GLY A 3 29.91 12.93 -64.25
CA GLY A 3 29.39 13.40 -62.96
C GLY A 3 29.16 12.31 -61.91
N VAL A 4 29.41 12.51 -60.62
CA VAL A 4 29.71 13.71 -59.83
C VAL A 4 30.43 13.24 -58.57
N SER A 5 31.55 13.90 -58.26
CA SER A 5 32.23 13.87 -56.95
C SER A 5 31.42 14.69 -55.94
N GLU A 6 31.21 14.21 -54.71
CA GLU A 6 31.11 15.08 -53.52
C GLU A 6 31.62 14.31 -52.29
N VAL A 7 32.91 14.46 -51.96
CA VAL A 7 33.42 15.36 -50.91
C VAL A 7 33.01 14.93 -49.50
N LYS A 8 33.92 14.17 -48.87
CA LYS A 8 34.00 13.99 -47.42
C LYS A 8 34.10 15.35 -46.74
N THR A 9 33.10 15.73 -45.95
CA THR A 9 33.25 16.85 -45.01
C THR A 9 33.32 16.30 -43.60
N ASN A 10 34.55 16.15 -43.13
CA ASN A 10 34.88 15.94 -41.73
C ASN A 10 34.77 17.31 -41.04
N LYS A 11 33.82 17.49 -40.11
CA LYS A 11 33.75 18.67 -39.23
C LYS A 11 33.70 18.25 -37.76
N THR A 12 34.91 18.08 -37.24
CA THR A 12 35.43 18.68 -36.00
C THR A 12 34.47 18.81 -34.81
N ASN A 13 34.74 17.97 -33.81
CA ASN A 13 34.44 18.15 -32.39
C ASN A 13 34.55 19.62 -31.94
N LYS A 14 33.43 20.23 -31.56
CA LYS A 14 33.42 21.41 -30.69
C LYS A 14 32.41 21.20 -29.57
N THR A 15 32.95 20.97 -28.38
CA THR A 15 32.30 20.67 -27.11
C THR A 15 31.22 21.71 -26.78
N ASN A 16 29.96 21.37 -27.05
CA ASN A 16 28.85 22.32 -27.04
C ASN A 16 28.04 22.21 -25.73
N ARG A 17 28.59 22.74 -24.64
CA ARG A 17 27.99 22.67 -23.28
C ARG A 17 26.59 23.31 -23.21
N SER A 18 26.32 24.33 -24.02
CA SER A 18 25.02 25.02 -24.11
C SER A 18 23.92 24.18 -24.79
N ASN A 19 24.28 23.45 -25.85
CA ASN A 19 23.35 22.47 -26.45
C ASN A 19 23.10 21.27 -25.52
N SER A 20 24.03 20.94 -24.64
CA SER A 20 23.86 19.84 -23.68
C SER A 20 22.83 20.17 -22.59
N VAL A 21 22.81 21.41 -22.07
CA VAL A 21 21.82 21.82 -21.05
C VAL A 21 20.40 21.92 -21.64
N LYS A 22 20.25 22.50 -22.83
CA LYS A 22 18.95 22.54 -23.53
C LYS A 22 18.45 21.14 -23.86
N LYS A 23 19.33 20.24 -24.33
CA LYS A 23 18.96 18.85 -24.63
C LYS A 23 18.55 18.09 -23.36
N PHE A 24 19.24 18.31 -22.24
CA PHE A 24 18.88 17.72 -20.95
C PHE A 24 17.52 18.20 -20.40
N LEU A 25 17.19 19.49 -20.60
CA LEU A 25 15.89 20.08 -20.24
C LEU A 25 14.73 19.50 -21.07
N PHE A 26 14.94 19.25 -22.36
CA PHE A 26 13.95 18.62 -23.23
C PHE A 26 13.83 17.11 -22.98
N ASP A 27 14.95 16.40 -22.79
CA ASP A 27 14.97 14.95 -22.53
C ASP A 27 14.35 14.59 -21.16
N LYS A 28 14.35 15.53 -20.20
CA LYS A 28 13.75 15.37 -18.86
C LYS A 28 12.59 16.34 -18.62
N SER A 29 11.91 16.77 -19.67
CA SER A 29 10.81 17.75 -19.60
C SER A 29 9.69 17.32 -18.66
N VAL A 30 9.28 16.03 -18.68
CA VAL A 30 8.19 15.51 -17.83
C VAL A 30 8.56 15.51 -16.33
N PRO A 31 9.71 14.94 -15.89
CA PRO A 31 10.16 15.07 -14.49
C PRO A 31 10.29 16.52 -14.03
N LEU A 32 10.78 17.41 -14.90
CA LEU A 32 10.99 18.80 -14.55
C LEU A 32 9.67 19.55 -14.37
N LEU A 33 8.71 19.33 -15.26
CA LEU A 33 7.34 19.84 -15.11
C LEU A 33 6.72 19.34 -13.80
N PHE A 34 6.89 18.06 -13.47
CA PHE A 34 6.37 17.49 -12.23
C PHE A 34 6.95 18.16 -10.98
N ILE A 35 8.27 18.40 -10.96
CA ILE A 35 8.94 19.11 -9.85
C ILE A 35 8.40 20.54 -9.72
N VAL A 36 8.24 21.27 -10.83
CA VAL A 36 7.72 22.64 -10.82
C VAL A 36 6.30 22.67 -10.25
N ILE A 37 5.43 21.76 -10.68
CA ILE A 37 4.05 21.66 -10.16
C ILE A 37 4.05 21.29 -8.67
N CYS A 38 4.91 20.37 -8.23
CA CYS A 38 5.03 20.02 -6.82
C CYS A 38 5.49 21.21 -5.97
N LEU A 39 6.50 21.97 -6.41
CA LEU A 39 6.99 23.15 -5.70
C LEU A 39 5.95 24.25 -5.62
N ALA A 40 5.23 24.50 -6.73
CA ALA A 40 4.10 25.43 -6.73
C ALA A 40 3.00 24.97 -5.76
N GLY A 41 2.65 23.69 -5.75
CA GLY A 41 1.67 23.12 -4.82
C GLY A 41 2.08 23.27 -3.35
N VAL A 42 3.35 23.07 -3.03
CA VAL A 42 3.90 23.28 -1.68
C VAL A 42 3.78 24.76 -1.28
N TYR A 43 4.14 25.68 -2.18
CA TYR A 43 4.04 27.11 -1.93
C TYR A 43 2.60 27.57 -1.70
N PHE A 44 1.65 27.14 -2.54
CA PHE A 44 0.24 27.51 -2.42
C PHE A 44 -0.47 26.85 -1.23
N SER A 45 -0.03 25.67 -0.79
CA SER A 45 -0.69 24.94 0.30
C SER A 45 -0.55 25.60 1.68
N LYS A 46 0.44 26.49 1.89
CA LYS A 46 0.73 27.15 3.19
C LYS A 46 0.89 26.19 4.39
N LEU A 47 1.15 24.92 4.12
CA LEU A 47 1.33 23.90 5.15
C LEU A 47 2.74 24.00 5.74
N PRO A 48 2.91 23.75 7.04
CA PRO A 48 4.25 23.72 7.63
C PRO A 48 5.11 22.66 6.93
N SER A 49 6.36 23.02 6.60
CA SER A 49 7.29 22.12 5.89
C SER A 49 7.44 20.77 6.58
N LEU A 50 7.43 20.77 7.91
CA LEU A 50 7.49 19.56 8.74
C LEU A 50 6.29 18.62 8.52
N PHE A 51 5.09 19.17 8.32
CA PHE A 51 3.88 18.40 8.04
C PHE A 51 3.93 17.73 6.66
N ILE A 52 4.45 18.45 5.66
CA ILE A 52 4.65 17.92 4.31
C ILE A 52 5.63 16.76 4.35
N VAL A 53 6.80 16.94 4.97
CA VAL A 53 7.82 15.89 5.11
C VAL A 53 7.26 14.67 5.83
N ASN A 54 6.56 14.85 6.96
CA ASN A 54 5.93 13.73 7.68
C ASN A 54 4.90 12.99 6.84
N THR A 55 4.12 13.71 6.02
CA THR A 55 3.12 13.09 5.15
C THR A 55 3.78 12.33 4.00
N LEU A 56 4.84 12.87 3.42
CA LEU A 56 5.64 12.19 2.38
C LEU A 56 6.31 10.94 2.94
N LEU A 57 6.94 11.02 4.12
CA LEU A 57 7.54 9.87 4.79
C LEU A 57 6.50 8.80 5.08
N LYS A 58 5.34 9.15 5.67
CA LYS A 58 4.25 8.18 5.89
C LYS A 58 3.79 7.49 4.61
N ARG A 59 3.70 8.22 3.49
CA ARG A 59 3.34 7.66 2.17
C ARG A 59 4.41 6.71 1.66
N ILE A 60 5.67 7.12 1.73
CA ILE A 60 6.82 6.30 1.30
C ILE A 60 6.85 5.02 2.13
N THR A 61 6.84 5.12 3.46
CA THR A 61 6.84 3.97 4.37
C THR A 61 5.71 2.99 4.02
N ARG A 62 4.46 3.48 3.93
CA ARG A 62 3.30 2.62 3.60
C ARG A 62 3.46 1.95 2.23
N ASN A 63 3.86 2.71 1.21
CA ASN A 63 3.98 2.18 -0.15
C ASN A 63 5.17 1.20 -0.26
N SER A 64 6.28 1.45 0.44
CA SER A 64 7.40 0.51 0.52
C SER A 64 7.01 -0.81 1.19
N PHE A 65 6.22 -0.78 2.26
CA PHE A 65 5.68 -2.01 2.87
C PHE A 65 4.75 -2.77 1.91
N MET A 66 3.88 -2.09 1.17
CA MET A 66 3.04 -2.74 0.16
C MET A 66 3.90 -3.39 -0.95
N VAL A 67 4.93 -2.68 -1.43
CA VAL A 67 5.86 -3.22 -2.43
C VAL A 67 6.58 -4.46 -1.89
N LEU A 68 7.06 -4.42 -0.65
CA LEU A 68 7.72 -5.57 -0.03
C LEU A 68 6.79 -6.80 0.04
N SER A 69 5.51 -6.58 0.35
CA SER A 69 4.49 -7.65 0.33
C SER A 69 4.18 -8.19 -1.06
N LEU A 70 4.43 -7.41 -2.12
CA LEU A 70 4.24 -7.84 -3.52
C LEU A 70 5.46 -8.60 -4.07
N VAL A 71 6.63 -8.50 -3.46
CA VAL A 71 7.85 -9.19 -3.94
C VAL A 71 7.77 -10.71 -3.72
N LEU A 72 7.40 -11.17 -2.50
CA LEU A 72 7.34 -12.61 -2.15
C LEU A 72 6.47 -13.48 -3.11
N PRO A 73 5.31 -13.00 -3.57
CA PRO A 73 4.42 -13.76 -4.46
C PRO A 73 4.84 -13.69 -5.93
N VAL A 74 5.46 -12.57 -6.32
CA VAL A 74 6.04 -12.41 -7.66
C VAL A 74 7.19 -13.40 -7.85
N ILE A 75 8.08 -13.56 -6.85
CA ILE A 75 9.15 -14.57 -6.92
C ILE A 75 8.60 -16.01 -6.87
N ALA A 76 7.42 -16.23 -6.29
CA ALA A 76 6.74 -17.52 -6.28
C ALA A 76 5.98 -17.82 -7.59
N GLY A 77 5.87 -16.87 -8.51
CA GLY A 77 5.23 -17.05 -9.82
C GLY A 77 3.70 -16.92 -9.82
N VAL A 78 3.09 -16.46 -8.72
CA VAL A 78 1.63 -16.50 -8.48
C VAL A 78 0.90 -15.21 -8.98
N GLY A 79 1.65 -14.25 -9.52
CA GLY A 79 1.16 -12.92 -9.91
C GLY A 79 1.22 -11.88 -8.79
N LEU A 80 0.58 -10.71 -8.99
CA LEU A 80 0.50 -9.65 -7.99
C LEU A 80 -0.45 -10.04 -6.84
N ASN A 81 -0.03 -9.79 -5.61
CA ASN A 81 -0.70 -10.29 -4.40
C ASN A 81 -1.76 -9.35 -3.85
N PHE A 82 -3.02 -9.78 -3.99
CA PHE A 82 -4.18 -9.18 -3.33
C PHE A 82 -4.58 -9.89 -2.01
N GLY A 83 -3.89 -10.97 -1.65
CA GLY A 83 -3.98 -11.63 -0.34
C GLY A 83 -3.42 -10.80 0.82
N ILE A 84 -2.67 -9.72 0.55
CA ILE A 84 -2.25 -8.74 1.58
C ILE A 84 -3.45 -8.22 2.40
N VAL A 85 -4.62 -8.10 1.77
CA VAL A 85 -5.87 -7.68 2.43
C VAL A 85 -6.28 -8.69 3.49
N ILE A 86 -6.19 -9.99 3.19
CA ILE A 86 -6.57 -11.08 4.11
C ILE A 86 -5.67 -11.04 5.37
N GLY A 87 -4.36 -10.90 5.17
CA GLY A 87 -3.41 -10.76 6.28
C GLY A 87 -3.63 -9.50 7.11
N ALA A 88 -3.92 -8.36 6.47
CA ALA A 88 -4.23 -7.11 7.16
C ALA A 88 -5.51 -7.23 8.01
N MET A 89 -6.55 -7.88 7.50
CA MET A 89 -7.78 -8.11 8.26
C MET A 89 -7.56 -9.02 9.47
N ALA A 90 -6.73 -10.07 9.34
CA ALA A 90 -6.35 -10.92 10.47
C ALA A 90 -5.67 -10.12 11.60
N GLY A 91 -4.73 -9.23 11.24
CA GLY A 91 -4.07 -8.35 12.20
C GLY A 91 -5.03 -7.33 12.84
N GLN A 92 -5.92 -6.73 12.06
CA GLN A 92 -6.94 -5.82 12.60
C GLN A 92 -7.88 -6.54 13.57
N PHE A 93 -8.26 -7.78 13.27
CA PHE A 93 -9.10 -8.59 14.16
C PHE A 93 -8.42 -8.84 15.51
N ALA A 94 -7.11 -9.15 15.50
CA ALA A 94 -6.34 -9.34 16.72
C ALA A 94 -6.23 -8.05 17.54
N ILE A 95 -6.00 -6.89 16.89
CA ILE A 95 -5.97 -5.59 17.56
C ILE A 95 -7.33 -5.30 18.23
N ILE A 96 -8.44 -5.56 17.54
CA ILE A 96 -9.79 -5.38 18.09
C ILE A 96 -10.02 -6.31 19.29
N ALA A 97 -9.56 -7.56 19.21
CA ALA A 97 -9.66 -8.49 20.32
C ALA A 97 -8.84 -8.04 21.54
N VAL A 98 -7.59 -7.63 21.37
CA VAL A 98 -6.73 -7.17 22.47
C VAL A 98 -7.24 -5.87 23.09
N THR A 99 -7.71 -4.93 22.26
CA THR A 99 -8.32 -3.69 22.74
C THR A 99 -9.63 -3.93 23.48
N HIS A 100 -10.37 -4.99 23.14
CA HIS A 100 -11.51 -5.45 23.94
C HIS A 100 -11.10 -5.93 25.33
N PHE A 101 -9.99 -6.66 25.45
CA PHE A 101 -9.43 -7.09 26.74
C PHE A 101 -8.76 -5.95 27.53
N LYS A 102 -8.69 -4.73 26.98
CA LYS A 102 -8.09 -3.53 27.59
C LYS A 102 -6.62 -3.71 28.02
N VAL A 103 -5.88 -4.59 27.34
CA VAL A 103 -4.45 -4.77 27.60
C VAL A 103 -3.69 -3.70 26.81
N SER A 104 -3.12 -2.72 27.52
CA SER A 104 -2.39 -1.60 26.93
C SER A 104 -0.86 -1.75 27.07
N GLY A 105 -0.13 -0.94 26.30
CA GLY A 105 1.34 -0.91 26.32
C GLY A 105 2.01 -2.08 25.60
N PHE A 106 3.29 -2.30 25.94
CA PHE A 106 4.10 -3.37 25.37
C PHE A 106 3.50 -4.80 25.48
N PRO A 107 2.91 -5.22 26.62
CA PRO A 107 2.30 -6.55 26.70
C PRO A 107 1.08 -6.70 25.78
N GLY A 108 0.30 -5.63 25.57
CA GLY A 108 -0.79 -5.62 24.60
C GLY A 108 -0.29 -5.81 23.17
N PHE A 109 0.81 -5.14 22.81
CA PHE A 109 1.45 -5.30 21.51
C PHE A 109 1.96 -6.74 21.27
N MET A 110 2.60 -7.36 22.26
CA MET A 110 3.04 -8.76 22.17
C MET A 110 1.84 -9.72 22.03
N LEU A 111 0.75 -9.46 22.76
CA LEU A 111 -0.49 -10.24 22.66
C LEU A 111 -1.13 -10.13 21.27
N CYS A 112 -1.10 -8.94 20.67
CA CYS A 112 -1.57 -8.73 19.29
C CYS A 112 -0.78 -9.59 18.30
N ILE A 113 0.55 -9.62 18.41
CA ILE A 113 1.40 -10.46 17.56
C ILE A 113 1.06 -11.94 17.76
N LEU A 114 0.98 -12.39 19.01
CA LEU A 114 0.70 -13.77 19.36
C LEU A 114 -0.66 -14.25 18.82
N LEU A 115 -1.68 -13.37 18.82
CA LEU A 115 -3.01 -13.69 18.31
C LEU A 115 -3.08 -13.55 16.78
N THR A 116 -2.35 -12.60 16.19
CA THR A 116 -2.33 -12.39 14.73
C THR A 116 -1.72 -13.58 14.00
N ILE A 117 -0.60 -14.12 14.49
CA ILE A 117 0.14 -15.21 13.85
C ILE A 117 -0.75 -16.43 13.55
N PRO A 118 -1.47 -17.04 14.51
CA PRO A 118 -2.29 -18.23 14.24
C PRO A 118 -3.45 -17.92 13.29
N ILE A 119 -4.11 -16.76 13.43
CA ILE A 119 -5.19 -16.36 12.54
C ILE A 119 -4.67 -16.20 11.11
N ALA A 120 -3.52 -15.54 10.94
CA ALA A 120 -2.88 -15.34 9.65
C ALA A 120 -2.43 -16.66 9.01
N ILE A 121 -1.92 -17.61 9.80
CA ILE A 121 -1.54 -18.96 9.31
C ILE A 121 -2.77 -19.69 8.77
N VAL A 122 -3.87 -19.73 9.54
CA VAL A 122 -5.11 -20.40 9.10
C VAL A 122 -5.65 -19.78 7.83
N CYS A 123 -5.79 -18.44 7.79
CA CYS A 123 -6.23 -17.73 6.58
C CYS A 123 -5.26 -17.94 5.41
N GLY A 124 -3.95 -18.01 5.67
CA GLY A 124 -2.91 -18.25 4.67
C GLY A 124 -3.03 -19.63 4.04
N ILE A 125 -3.27 -20.68 4.83
CA ILE A 125 -3.49 -22.05 4.34
C ILE A 125 -4.76 -22.12 3.46
N LEU A 126 -5.86 -21.51 3.91
CA LEU A 126 -7.09 -21.49 3.12
C LEU A 126 -6.89 -20.76 1.78
N THR A 127 -6.15 -19.66 1.80
CA THR A 127 -5.84 -18.88 0.60
C THR A 127 -4.90 -19.64 -0.34
N SER A 128 -3.90 -20.35 0.19
CA SER A 128 -2.99 -21.14 -0.64
C SER A 128 -3.70 -22.34 -1.29
N MET A 129 -4.62 -22.99 -0.57
CA MET A 129 -5.47 -24.04 -1.12
C MET A 129 -6.35 -23.51 -2.27
N LEU A 130 -6.90 -22.29 -2.12
CA LEU A 130 -7.69 -21.65 -3.17
C LEU A 130 -6.83 -21.35 -4.40
N LEU A 131 -5.66 -20.73 -4.22
CA LEU A 131 -4.75 -20.37 -5.30
C LEU A 131 -4.29 -21.60 -6.09
N ASN A 132 -4.00 -22.70 -5.41
CA ASN A 132 -3.56 -23.94 -6.06
C ASN A 132 -4.66 -24.58 -6.93
N LYS A 133 -5.94 -24.30 -6.65
CA LYS A 133 -7.07 -24.72 -7.49
C LYS A 133 -7.30 -23.81 -8.70
N THR A 134 -6.78 -22.59 -8.67
CA THR A 134 -7.01 -21.56 -9.71
C THR A 134 -5.73 -21.21 -10.48
N LYS A 135 -4.88 -22.20 -10.76
CA LYS A 135 -3.63 -21.99 -11.50
C LYS A 135 -3.88 -21.32 -12.86
N GLY A 136 -3.09 -20.31 -13.17
CA GLY A 136 -3.27 -19.49 -14.38
C GLY A 136 -4.27 -18.33 -14.23
N GLN A 137 -5.04 -18.28 -13.15
CA GLN A 137 -5.94 -17.17 -12.80
C GLN A 137 -5.70 -16.66 -11.35
N GLU A 138 -4.49 -16.86 -10.85
CA GLU A 138 -4.13 -16.65 -9.45
C GLU A 138 -4.24 -15.18 -9.03
N MET A 139 -3.87 -14.25 -9.92
CA MET A 139 -4.01 -12.81 -9.68
C MET A 139 -5.47 -12.41 -9.45
N ILE A 140 -6.37 -12.78 -10.36
CA ILE A 140 -7.79 -12.43 -10.27
C ILE A 140 -8.45 -13.15 -9.09
N SER A 141 -8.09 -14.41 -8.86
CA SER A 141 -8.62 -15.20 -7.74
C SER A 141 -8.23 -14.59 -6.39
N SER A 142 -6.98 -14.14 -6.24
CA SER A 142 -6.55 -13.43 -5.02
C SER A 142 -7.28 -12.09 -4.83
N MET A 143 -7.58 -11.37 -5.92
CA MET A 143 -8.36 -10.12 -5.87
C MET A 143 -9.77 -10.38 -5.36
N ILE A 144 -10.46 -11.37 -5.93
CA ILE A 144 -11.80 -11.76 -5.52
C ILE A 144 -11.81 -12.27 -4.07
N ALA A 145 -10.82 -13.08 -3.69
CA ALA A 145 -10.66 -13.55 -2.32
C ALA A 145 -10.47 -12.39 -1.33
N GLY A 146 -9.72 -11.35 -1.72
CA GLY A 146 -9.57 -10.13 -0.93
C GLY A 146 -10.88 -9.38 -0.72
N PHE A 147 -11.69 -9.20 -1.78
CA PHE A 147 -13.01 -8.59 -1.65
C PHE A 147 -13.98 -9.42 -0.79
N PHE A 148 -13.96 -10.74 -0.96
CA PHE A 148 -14.73 -11.66 -0.14
C PHE A 148 -14.34 -11.57 1.33
N ALA A 149 -13.03 -11.62 1.63
CA ALA A 149 -12.52 -11.47 3.00
C ALA A 149 -12.90 -10.13 3.61
N ASN A 150 -12.86 -9.03 2.84
CA ASN A 150 -13.32 -7.73 3.30
C ASN A 150 -14.84 -7.73 3.60
N GLY A 151 -15.65 -8.36 2.74
CA GLY A 151 -17.09 -8.51 2.97
C GLY A 151 -17.40 -9.31 4.24
N VAL A 152 -16.71 -10.44 4.44
CA VAL A 152 -16.82 -11.25 5.67
C VAL A 152 -16.38 -10.46 6.90
N TYR A 153 -15.25 -9.75 6.81
CA TYR A 153 -14.75 -8.90 7.88
C TYR A 153 -15.75 -7.81 8.27
N GLN A 154 -16.30 -7.08 7.30
CA GLN A 154 -17.32 -6.06 7.52
C GLN A 154 -18.59 -6.66 8.12
N PHE A 155 -19.04 -7.82 7.63
CA PHE A 155 -20.20 -8.51 8.18
C PHE A 155 -19.99 -8.86 9.66
N ILE A 156 -18.84 -9.45 10.01
CA ILE A 156 -18.53 -9.80 11.40
C ILE A 156 -18.47 -8.54 12.29
N LEU A 157 -17.77 -7.50 11.85
CA LEU A 157 -17.56 -6.31 12.69
C LEU A 157 -18.75 -5.34 12.75
N LEU A 158 -19.63 -5.32 11.75
CA LEU A 158 -20.78 -4.42 11.73
C LEU A 158 -22.06 -5.09 12.23
N PHE A 159 -22.23 -6.41 12.02
CA PHE A 159 -23.46 -7.11 12.39
C PHE A 159 -23.30 -8.07 13.57
N LEU A 160 -22.16 -8.74 13.74
CA LEU A 160 -21.97 -9.67 14.87
C LEU A 160 -21.47 -8.97 16.14
N VAL A 161 -20.66 -7.92 15.98
CA VAL A 161 -20.21 -7.09 17.09
C VAL A 161 -21.35 -6.22 17.62
N GLY A 162 -21.73 -6.43 18.88
CA GLY A 162 -22.87 -5.79 19.54
C GLY A 162 -24.08 -6.73 19.72
N THR A 163 -24.23 -7.73 18.84
CA THR A 163 -25.35 -8.70 18.87
C THR A 163 -24.93 -10.03 19.49
N LEU A 164 -23.78 -10.58 19.07
CA LEU A 164 -23.21 -11.86 19.53
C LEU A 164 -21.93 -11.68 20.36
N ILE A 165 -21.10 -10.69 20.01
CA ILE A 165 -19.85 -10.39 20.71
C ILE A 165 -20.07 -9.14 21.58
N PRO A 166 -20.11 -9.26 22.92
CA PRO A 166 -20.40 -8.14 23.81
C PRO A 166 -19.16 -7.24 23.96
N LEU A 167 -18.91 -6.37 22.97
CA LEU A 167 -17.89 -5.33 23.09
C LEU A 167 -18.40 -4.20 23.99
N LYS A 168 -17.96 -4.17 25.24
CA LYS A 168 -18.37 -3.14 26.23
C LYS A 168 -17.58 -1.82 26.11
N ASN A 169 -16.66 -1.71 25.15
CA ASN A 169 -15.84 -0.51 24.99
C ASN A 169 -16.57 0.55 24.14
N LYS A 170 -17.08 1.60 24.79
CA LYS A 170 -17.81 2.71 24.16
C LYS A 170 -16.98 3.49 23.12
N ALA A 171 -15.65 3.41 23.17
CA ALA A 171 -14.77 4.03 22.18
C ALA A 171 -14.70 3.23 20.87
N LEU A 172 -14.92 1.92 20.92
CA LEU A 172 -14.86 1.02 19.76
C LEU A 172 -16.23 0.82 19.11
N VAL A 173 -17.29 0.79 19.91
CA VAL A 173 -18.65 0.51 19.43
C VAL A 173 -19.35 1.79 18.97
N LEU A 174 -20.15 1.66 17.90
CA LEU A 174 -21.00 2.73 17.40
C LEU A 174 -21.99 3.18 18.49
N SER A 175 -22.36 4.47 18.55
CA SER A 175 -23.31 4.97 19.57
C SER A 175 -24.67 4.26 19.56
N ARG A 176 -25.01 3.53 18.48
CA ARG A 176 -26.23 2.72 18.34
C ARG A 176 -26.14 1.33 18.98
N GLY A 177 -24.98 0.94 19.53
CA GLY A 177 -24.76 -0.33 20.24
C GLY A 177 -24.40 -1.54 19.37
N VAL A 178 -24.47 -1.42 18.04
CA VAL A 178 -24.11 -2.47 17.08
C VAL A 178 -23.11 -1.91 16.06
N GLY A 179 -22.04 -2.67 15.81
CA GLY A 179 -20.97 -2.33 14.88
C GLY A 179 -19.81 -1.52 15.48
N ILE A 180 -18.65 -1.60 14.81
CA ILE A 180 -17.40 -0.91 15.21
C ILE A 180 -17.25 0.43 14.47
N ARG A 181 -16.74 1.46 15.16
CA ARG A 181 -16.40 2.76 14.56
C ARG A 181 -15.27 2.60 13.55
N ASN A 182 -15.41 3.26 12.40
CA ASN A 182 -14.40 3.23 11.35
C ASN A 182 -13.06 3.89 11.77
N ASN A 183 -13.12 4.87 12.67
CA ASN A 183 -11.96 5.52 13.25
C ASN A 183 -12.04 5.41 14.77
N VAL A 184 -10.98 4.87 15.36
CA VAL A 184 -10.77 4.80 16.81
C VAL A 184 -9.45 5.48 17.07
N ASP A 185 -9.48 6.53 17.90
CA ASP A 185 -8.26 7.16 18.38
C ASP A 185 -7.71 6.28 19.52
N LEU A 186 -6.50 5.76 19.33
CA LEU A 186 -5.78 4.91 20.31
C LEU A 186 -4.82 5.73 21.18
N SER A 187 -4.94 7.06 21.14
CA SER A 187 -4.16 8.00 21.97
C SER A 187 -4.45 7.86 23.46
#